data_AF-A0A2H6IVB6-F1
#
_entry.id   AF-A0A2H6IVB6-F1
#
_cell.length_a   1.000
_cell.length_b   1.000
_cell.length_c   1.000
_cell.angle_alpha   90.00
_cell.angle_beta   90.00
_cell.angle_gamma   90.00
#
_symmetry.space_group_name_H-M   'P 1'
#
loop_
_entity.id
_entity.type
_entity.pdbx_description
1 polymer ?
#
loop_
_entity_poly.entity_id
_entity_poly.type
_entity_poly.pdbx_seq_one_letter_code
_entity_poly.pdbx_strand_id
1 'polypeptide(L)'
;MSRFSMHRNLALVALIDPERGEARAFHVMSATRKTLRDLLVTNASRKSILVTEDASLYRKLGPEFAAHKKVRHTAYIYVTKDGFTTNAVENFFSIFKRGMRGVYQHFSEAHLQRCLHEFDFRYTYRHLDDTERTAQIIRQSAGKRLTCRRTGQASYA
;
A
#
# COMPACT_ATOMS: atom_id res chain seq x y z
N MET A 1 -33.40 -10.50 8.96
CA MET A 1 -32.59 -9.47 8.27
C MET A 1 -31.58 -8.90 9.25
N SER A 2 -30.36 -9.45 9.34
CA SER A 2 -29.33 -8.87 10.20
C SER A 2 -28.75 -7.62 9.53
N ARG A 3 -28.88 -6.48 10.18
CA ARG A 3 -28.14 -5.27 9.82
C ARG A 3 -26.66 -5.54 10.05
N PHE A 4 -25.91 -5.79 8.97
CA PHE A 4 -24.45 -5.82 9.01
C PHE A 4 -23.95 -4.37 9.09
N SER A 5 -23.79 -3.88 10.32
CA SER A 5 -23.19 -2.57 10.59
C SER A 5 -21.68 -2.66 10.38
N MET A 6 -21.16 -1.93 9.38
CA MET A 6 -19.76 -1.96 9.00
C MET A 6 -19.10 -0.62 9.36
N HIS A 7 -18.86 -0.40 10.65
CA HIS A 7 -17.95 0.63 11.14
C HIS A 7 -16.59 0.00 11.48
N ARG A 8 -15.97 -0.70 10.53
CA ARG A 8 -14.56 -1.11 10.64
C ARG A 8 -13.73 -0.09 9.86
N ASN A 9 -12.92 0.70 10.56
CA ASN A 9 -11.92 1.55 9.93
C ASN A 9 -10.82 0.67 9.34
N LEU A 10 -10.93 0.39 8.04
CA LEU A 10 -9.91 -0.30 7.26
C LEU A 10 -8.69 0.60 7.13
N ALA A 11 -7.51 0.08 7.48
CA ALA A 11 -6.28 0.83 7.38
C ALA A 11 -5.48 0.34 6.17
N LEU A 12 -5.02 1.31 5.37
CA LEU A 12 -4.18 1.07 4.21
C LEU A 12 -2.80 1.66 4.49
N VAL A 13 -1.75 0.91 4.15
CA VAL A 13 -0.36 1.33 4.29
C VAL A 13 0.32 1.13 2.96
N ALA A 14 1.02 2.13 2.46
CA ALA A 14 1.82 2.03 1.25
C ALA A 14 3.26 2.45 1.54
N LEU A 15 4.21 1.69 0.99
CA LEU A 15 5.64 1.95 1.01
C LEU A 15 6.06 2.26 -0.43
N ILE A 16 6.79 3.35 -0.61
CA ILE A 16 7.33 3.73 -1.92
C ILE A 16 8.83 3.89 -1.78
N ASP A 17 9.55 3.18 -2.65
CA ASP A 17 10.97 3.35 -2.84
C ASP A 17 11.18 4.34 -3.99
N PRO A 18 11.61 5.58 -3.72
CA PRO A 18 11.79 6.59 -4.76
C PRO A 18 12.99 6.31 -5.66
N GLU A 19 14.01 5.57 -5.19
CA GLU A 19 15.20 5.23 -5.99
C GLU A 19 14.86 4.15 -7.01
N ARG A 20 14.07 3.16 -6.61
CA ARG A 20 13.64 2.06 -7.49
C ARG A 20 12.35 2.35 -8.24
N GLY A 21 11.60 3.36 -7.80
CA GLY A 21 10.28 3.69 -8.33
C GLY A 21 9.20 2.65 -8.04
N GLU A 22 9.45 1.76 -7.06
CA GLU A 22 8.58 0.64 -6.68
C GLU A 22 7.59 1.05 -5.58
N ALA A 23 6.37 0.52 -5.64
CA ALA A 23 5.37 0.66 -4.58
C ALA A 23 4.93 -0.70 -4.04
N ARG A 24 4.61 -0.74 -2.75
CA ARG A 24 3.99 -1.88 -2.07
C ARG A 24 2.92 -1.39 -1.11
N ALA A 25 1.70 -1.86 -1.26
CA ALA A 25 0.56 -1.48 -0.46
C ALA A 25 -0.11 -2.69 0.21
N PHE A 26 -0.59 -2.43 1.42
CA PHE A 26 -1.09 -3.44 2.33
C PHE A 26 -2.39 -2.96 2.95
N HIS A 27 -3.37 -3.85 2.95
CA HIS A 27 -4.54 -3.75 3.79
C HIS A 27 -4.21 -4.34 5.16
N VAL A 28 -4.38 -3.55 6.22
CA VAL A 28 -4.24 -4.00 7.61
C VAL A 28 -5.53 -3.74 8.38
N MET A 29 -5.93 -4.70 9.21
CA MET A 29 -7.16 -4.58 10.01
C MET A 29 -7.11 -3.42 11.00
N SER A 30 -5.92 -3.06 11.48
CA SER A 30 -5.71 -1.93 12.38
C SER A 30 -4.28 -1.40 12.23
N ALA A 31 -4.14 -0.09 12.07
CA ALA A 31 -2.86 0.61 12.04
C ALA A 31 -2.34 0.86 13.46
N THR A 32 -1.95 -0.22 14.14
CA THR A 32 -1.27 -0.14 15.43
C THR A 32 0.24 0.05 15.24
N ARG A 33 0.94 0.50 16.29
CA ARG A 33 2.41 0.58 16.26
C ARG A 33 3.06 -0.78 15.97
N LYS A 34 2.51 -1.88 16.53
CA LYS A 34 3.05 -3.23 16.32
C LYS A 34 2.87 -3.67 14.86
N THR A 35 1.67 -3.54 14.31
CA THR A 35 1.39 -3.92 12.92
C THR A 35 2.20 -3.11 11.92
N LEU A 36 2.33 -1.79 12.13
CA LEU A 36 3.17 -0.94 11.29
C LEU A 36 4.66 -1.29 11.40
N ARG A 37 5.14 -1.59 12.61
CA ARG A 37 6.51 -2.07 12.80
C ARG A 37 6.74 -3.34 11.98
N ASP A 38 5.95 -4.37 12.22
CA ASP A 38 6.15 -5.68 11.58
C ASP A 38 6.11 -5.56 10.05
N LEU A 39 5.20 -4.73 9.52
CA LEU A 39 5.12 -4.43 8.09
C LEU A 39 6.38 -3.72 7.57
N LEU A 40 6.82 -2.64 8.23
CA LEU A 40 7.97 -1.85 7.81
C LEU A 40 9.25 -2.69 7.80
N VAL A 41 9.49 -3.46 8.86
CA VAL A 41 10.76 -4.17 9.05
C VAL A 41 10.86 -5.43 8.20
N THR A 42 9.73 -5.96 7.75
CA THR A 42 9.65 -7.08 6.81
C THR A 42 9.87 -6.61 5.37
N ASN A 43 9.48 -5.38 5.04
CA ASN A 43 9.44 -4.90 3.66
C ASN A 43 10.49 -3.85 3.31
N ALA A 44 11.11 -3.20 4.30
CA ALA A 44 12.12 -2.17 4.10
C ALA A 44 13.40 -2.49 4.88
N SER A 45 14.54 -2.17 4.28
CA SER A 45 15.84 -2.31 4.92
C SER A 45 15.98 -1.34 6.09
N ARG A 46 16.55 -1.80 7.20
CA ARG A 46 16.90 -0.91 8.34
C ARG A 46 17.93 0.16 7.97
N LYS A 47 18.67 -0.05 6.88
CA LYS A 47 19.65 0.92 6.37
C LYS A 47 19.00 2.06 5.58
N SER A 48 17.72 1.97 5.25
CA SER A 48 16.99 3.00 4.52
C SER A 48 16.64 4.20 5.41
N ILE A 49 16.42 5.36 4.78
CA ILE A 49 15.87 6.54 5.44
C ILE A 49 14.33 6.42 5.41
N LEU A 50 13.72 6.39 6.59
CA LEU A 50 12.26 6.40 6.71
C LEU A 50 11.75 7.83 6.59
N VAL A 51 10.81 8.08 5.68
CA VAL A 51 10.14 9.38 5.50
C VAL A 51 8.65 9.21 5.77
N THR A 52 8.10 9.96 6.72
CA THR A 52 6.66 9.88 7.07
C THR A 52 6.05 11.26 7.28
N GLU A 53 4.73 11.32 7.31
CA GLU A 53 4.01 12.46 7.90
C GLU A 53 4.15 12.49 9.44
N ASP A 54 3.59 13.52 10.06
CA ASP A 54 3.67 13.77 11.51
C ASP A 54 2.68 12.95 12.35
N ALA A 55 2.60 11.64 12.11
CA ALA A 55 1.79 10.74 12.92
C ALA A 55 2.58 10.21 14.14
N SER A 56 1.95 10.25 15.32
CA SER A 56 2.56 9.81 16.59
C SER A 56 2.98 8.33 16.59
N LEU A 57 2.36 7.51 15.74
CA LEU A 57 2.67 6.10 15.53
C LEU A 57 4.13 5.88 15.15
N TYR A 58 4.72 6.77 14.34
CA TYR A 58 6.09 6.63 13.85
C TYR A 58 7.15 7.12 14.83
N ARG A 59 6.77 7.81 15.92
CA ARG A 59 7.74 8.42 16.86
C ARG A 59 8.71 7.40 17.47
N LYS A 60 8.23 6.18 17.76
CA LYS A 60 9.05 5.09 18.31
C LYS A 60 9.62 4.16 17.24
N LEU A 61 9.11 4.22 16.01
CA LEU A 61 9.53 3.34 14.90
C LEU A 61 10.70 3.93 14.12
N GLY A 62 10.73 5.26 13.97
CA GLY A 62 11.77 5.99 13.28
C GLY A 62 13.20 5.62 13.69
N PRO A 63 13.52 5.53 15.00
CA PRO A 63 14.85 5.17 15.47
C PRO A 63 15.35 3.78 15.07
N GLU A 64 14.48 2.89 14.59
CA GLU A 64 14.90 1.57 14.15
C GLU A 64 15.42 1.55 12.69
N PHE A 65 15.43 2.70 12.01
CA PHE A 65 15.96 2.90 10.66
C PHE A 65 17.18 3.83 10.71
N ALA A 66 17.99 3.86 9.64
CA ALA A 66 19.21 4.66 9.58
C ALA A 66 18.96 6.16 9.85
N ALA A 67 17.82 6.67 9.38
CA ALA A 67 17.32 7.99 9.76
C ALA A 67 15.79 8.03 9.65
N HIS A 68 15.16 8.94 10.39
CA HIS A 68 13.72 9.24 10.27
C HIS A 68 13.51 10.72 9.98
N LYS A 69 12.87 11.00 8.83
CA LYS A 69 12.48 12.34 8.41
C LYS A 69 10.97 12.47 8.49
N LYS A 70 10.50 13.62 8.98
CA LYS A 70 9.07 13.90 9.16
C LYS A 70 8.66 15.12 8.36
N VAL A 71 7.61 14.98 7.56
CA VAL A 71 6.95 16.08 6.87
C VAL A 71 5.78 16.55 7.72
N ARG A 72 5.76 17.84 8.06
CA ARG A 72 4.77 18.44 8.98
C ARG A 72 3.76 19.28 8.21
N HIS A 73 2.74 18.64 7.66
CA HIS A 73 1.68 19.32 6.91
C HIS A 73 0.88 20.32 7.76
N THR A 74 0.72 20.07 9.07
CA THR A 74 0.07 21.00 10.00
C THR A 74 0.80 22.33 10.15
N ALA A 75 2.11 22.35 9.85
CA ALA A 75 2.93 23.55 9.82
C ALA A 75 3.13 24.10 8.40
N TYR A 76 2.33 23.66 7.42
CA TYR A 76 2.45 24.03 6.00
C TYR A 76 3.81 23.65 5.38
N ILE A 77 4.48 22.62 5.91
CA ILE A 77 5.73 22.09 5.38
C ILE A 77 5.43 20.86 4.52
N TYR A 78 5.68 20.95 3.21
CA TYR A 78 5.46 19.89 2.22
C TYR A 78 6.76 19.21 1.75
N VAL A 79 7.89 19.87 1.96
CA VAL A 79 9.25 19.37 1.68
C VAL A 79 10.12 19.74 2.87
N THR A 80 10.87 18.78 3.39
CA THR A 80 11.82 19.04 4.49
C THR A 80 13.01 19.85 3.97
N LYS A 81 13.78 20.46 4.88
CA LYS A 81 15.01 21.21 4.51
C LYS A 81 16.03 20.36 3.74
N ASP A 82 16.01 19.04 3.96
CA ASP A 82 16.90 18.08 3.31
C ASP A 82 16.28 17.50 2.01
N GLY A 83 15.18 18.06 1.51
CA GLY A 83 14.55 17.65 0.24
C GLY A 83 13.57 16.48 0.32
N PHE A 84 13.35 15.87 1.50
CA PHE A 84 12.41 14.74 1.63
C PHE A 84 10.96 15.18 1.62
N THR A 85 10.09 14.39 0.97
CA THR A 85 8.64 14.64 0.84
C THR A 85 7.83 13.34 0.89
N THR A 86 6.54 13.43 1.24
CA THR A 86 5.55 12.34 1.18
C THR A 86 4.69 12.38 -0.07
N ASN A 87 4.94 13.31 -0.99
CA ASN A 87 4.13 13.52 -2.20
C ASN A 87 3.93 12.24 -3.04
N ALA A 88 4.94 11.37 -3.12
CA ALA A 88 4.85 10.14 -3.89
C ALA A 88 3.75 9.20 -3.35
N VAL A 89 3.66 9.04 -2.02
CA VAL A 89 2.67 8.16 -1.40
C VAL A 89 1.27 8.79 -1.41
N GLU A 90 1.19 10.11 -1.29
CA GLU A 90 -0.06 10.85 -1.45
C GLU A 90 -0.60 10.75 -2.87
N ASN A 91 0.26 10.85 -3.88
CA ASN A 91 -0.09 10.66 -5.28
C ASN A 91 -0.62 9.25 -5.54
N PHE A 92 0.07 8.22 -5.02
CA PHE A 92 -0.38 6.83 -5.09
C PHE A 92 -1.81 6.68 -4.54
N PHE A 93 -2.05 7.16 -3.31
CA PHE A 93 -3.37 7.08 -2.70
C PHE A 93 -4.44 7.93 -3.40
N SER A 94 -4.06 9.04 -4.03
CA SER A 94 -4.97 9.85 -4.85
C SER A 94 -5.47 9.08 -6.09
N ILE A 95 -4.58 8.35 -6.77
CA ILE A 95 -4.95 7.49 -7.90
C ILE A 95 -5.80 6.30 -7.41
N PHE A 96 -5.38 5.63 -6.34
CA PHE A 96 -6.13 4.53 -5.73
C PHE A 96 -7.57 4.94 -5.40
N LYS A 97 -7.76 6.02 -4.64
CA LYS A 97 -9.10 6.50 -4.23
C LYS A 97 -9.99 6.86 -5.42
N ARG A 98 -9.43 7.42 -6.50
CA ARG A 98 -10.18 7.69 -7.73
C ARG A 98 -10.59 6.41 -8.44
N GLY A 99 -9.68 5.43 -8.53
CA GLY A 99 -10.00 4.13 -9.08
C GLY A 99 -11.10 3.41 -8.30
N MET A 100 -11.09 3.51 -6.97
CA MET A 100 -12.17 2.93 -6.14
C MET A 100 -13.54 3.56 -6.41
N ARG A 101 -13.59 4.87 -6.69
CA ARG A 101 -14.84 5.57 -7.04
C ARG A 101 -15.30 5.30 -8.48
N GLY A 102 -14.37 5.07 -9.40
CA GLY A 102 -14.68 4.93 -10.84
C GLY A 102 -14.76 3.48 -11.32
N VAL A 103 -13.67 2.74 -11.14
CA VAL A 103 -13.48 1.40 -11.72
C VAL A 103 -14.03 0.30 -10.81
N TYR A 104 -13.79 0.40 -9.50
CA TYR A 104 -14.15 -0.65 -8.54
C TYR A 104 -15.40 -0.31 -7.72
N GLN A 105 -16.47 0.18 -8.35
CA GLN A 105 -17.68 0.63 -7.64
C GLN A 105 -18.40 -0.50 -6.87
N HIS A 106 -18.29 -1.75 -7.34
CA HIS A 106 -18.96 -2.92 -6.77
C HIS A 106 -17.98 -3.99 -6.28
N PHE A 107 -16.95 -3.59 -5.52
CA PHE A 107 -15.98 -4.53 -4.97
C PHE A 107 -16.30 -4.91 -3.51
N SER A 108 -16.05 -6.17 -3.14
CA SER A 108 -16.08 -6.64 -1.75
C SER A 108 -14.73 -6.38 -1.07
N GLU A 109 -14.75 -6.06 0.24
CA GLU A 109 -13.53 -5.95 1.06
C GLU A 109 -12.62 -7.18 0.94
N ALA A 110 -13.19 -8.37 0.72
CA ALA A 110 -12.44 -9.62 0.52
C ALA A 110 -11.41 -9.54 -0.63
N HIS A 111 -11.59 -8.61 -1.57
CA HIS A 111 -10.70 -8.41 -2.71
C HIS A 111 -9.81 -7.16 -2.58
N LEU A 112 -9.90 -6.40 -1.48
CA LEU A 112 -9.17 -5.14 -1.31
C LEU A 112 -7.66 -5.30 -1.49
N GLN A 113 -7.07 -6.37 -0.95
CA GLN A 113 -5.64 -6.64 -1.12
C GLN A 113 -5.27 -6.93 -2.58
N ARG A 114 -6.16 -7.56 -3.36
CA ARG A 114 -5.93 -7.83 -4.78
C ARG A 114 -5.96 -6.53 -5.58
N CYS A 115 -6.89 -5.63 -5.26
CA CYS A 115 -6.92 -4.29 -5.84
C CYS A 115 -5.63 -3.53 -5.53
N LEU A 116 -5.18 -3.52 -4.28
CA LEU A 116 -3.91 -2.87 -3.89
C LEU A 116 -2.72 -3.41 -4.69
N HIS A 117 -2.60 -4.73 -4.84
CA HIS A 117 -1.54 -5.32 -5.66
C HIS A 117 -1.59 -4.87 -7.13
N GLU A 118 -2.77 -4.68 -7.69
CA GLU A 118 -2.90 -4.12 -9.04
C GLU A 118 -2.38 -2.68 -9.11
N PHE A 119 -2.74 -1.83 -8.15
CA PHE A 119 -2.25 -0.45 -8.09
C PHE A 119 -0.75 -0.38 -7.85
N ASP A 120 -0.19 -1.24 -7.00
CA ASP A 120 1.25 -1.38 -6.78
C ASP A 120 1.98 -1.75 -8.08
N PHE A 121 1.44 -2.72 -8.81
CA PHE A 121 1.97 -3.16 -10.09
C PHE A 121 1.93 -2.02 -11.12
N ARG A 122 0.80 -1.34 -11.25
CA ARG A 122 0.64 -0.20 -12.16
C ARG A 122 1.58 0.95 -11.81
N TYR A 123 1.74 1.26 -10.52
CA TYR A 123 2.65 2.31 -10.09
C TYR A 123 4.10 1.94 -10.39
N THR A 124 4.52 0.72 -10.04
CA THR A 124 5.89 0.24 -10.23
C THR A 124 6.28 0.21 -11.71
N TYR A 125 5.39 -0.26 -12.57
CA TYR A 125 5.63 -0.41 -14.02
C TYR A 125 5.03 0.72 -14.87
N ARG A 126 4.80 1.91 -14.28
CA ARG A 126 4.23 3.08 -14.98
C ARG A 126 5.12 3.63 -16.09
N HIS A 127 6.41 3.31 -16.08
CA HIS A 127 7.41 3.78 -17.03
C HIS A 127 7.58 2.85 -18.23
N LEU A 128 6.98 1.65 -18.17
CA LEU A 128 7.01 0.67 -19.26
C LEU A 128 5.83 0.91 -20.21
N ASP A 129 6.00 0.53 -21.47
CA ASP A 129 4.87 0.47 -22.42
C ASP A 129 3.92 -0.70 -22.09
N ASP A 130 2.78 -0.76 -22.78
CA ASP A 130 1.77 -1.79 -22.51
C ASP A 130 2.22 -3.20 -22.90
N THR A 131 3.11 -3.34 -23.89
CA THR A 131 3.66 -4.65 -24.30
C THR A 131 4.61 -5.18 -23.25
N GLU A 132 5.53 -4.34 -22.78
CA GLU A 132 6.49 -4.65 -21.72
C GLU A 132 5.79 -4.95 -20.40
N ARG A 133 4.80 -4.13 -20.04
CA ARG A 133 3.98 -4.34 -18.83
C ARG A 133 3.20 -5.65 -18.91
N THR A 134 2.68 -6.00 -20.09
CA THR A 134 2.02 -7.29 -20.32
C THR A 134 3.00 -8.46 -20.20
N ALA A 135 4.19 -8.36 -20.79
CA ALA A 135 5.22 -9.37 -20.60
C ALA A 135 5.57 -9.54 -19.12
N GLN A 136 5.62 -8.44 -18.37
CA GLN A 136 5.96 -8.48 -16.96
C GLN A 136 4.89 -9.15 -16.08
N ILE A 137 3.60 -8.88 -16.33
CA ILE A 137 2.54 -9.58 -15.58
C ILE A 137 2.53 -11.08 -15.90
N ILE A 138 2.79 -11.47 -17.15
CA ILE A 138 2.91 -12.88 -17.54
C ILE A 138 4.08 -13.55 -16.81
N ARG A 139 5.26 -12.92 -16.77
CA ARG A 139 6.41 -13.45 -16.01
C ARG A 139 6.08 -13.63 -14.53
N GLN A 140 5.41 -12.66 -13.91
CA GLN A 140 5.01 -12.73 -12.50
C GLN A 140 3.90 -13.72 -12.21
N SER A 141 3.16 -14.17 -13.23
CA SER A 141 2.13 -15.20 -13.14
C SER A 141 2.70 -16.61 -13.21
N ALA A 142 3.93 -16.78 -13.69
CA ALA A 142 4.57 -18.09 -13.81
C ALA A 142 4.60 -18.83 -12.46
N GLY A 143 4.19 -20.10 -12.47
CA GLY A 143 4.08 -20.93 -11.26
C GLY A 143 2.88 -20.64 -10.36
N LYS A 144 2.11 -19.58 -10.62
CA LYS A 144 0.87 -19.27 -9.89
C LYS A 144 -0.32 -19.83 -10.64
N ARG A 145 -1.11 -20.68 -9.98
CA ARG A 145 -2.36 -21.22 -10.53
C ARG A 145 -3.55 -20.72 -9.74
N LEU A 146 -4.46 -20.01 -10.39
CA LEU A 146 -5.77 -19.70 -9.80
C LEU A 146 -6.60 -20.98 -9.81
N THR A 147 -6.78 -21.60 -8.65
CA THR A 147 -7.78 -22.64 -8.48
C THR A 147 -9.10 -21.97 -8.16
N CYS A 148 -9.98 -21.82 -9.15
CA CYS A 148 -11.37 -21.48 -8.86
C CYS A 148 -11.95 -22.63 -8.01
N ARG A 149 -12.36 -22.32 -6.78
CA ARG A 149 -13.16 -23.25 -5.98
C ARG A 149 -14.44 -23.52 -6.77
N ARG A 150 -14.79 -24.79 -7.02
CA ARG A 150 -16.06 -25.14 -7.66
C ARG A 150 -17.19 -24.51 -6.85
N THR A 151 -18.19 -23.97 -7.52
CA THR A 151 -19.34 -23.19 -7.01
C THR A 151 -20.27 -23.94 -6.01
N GLY A 152 -19.84 -25.06 -5.42
CA GLY A 152 -20.58 -25.83 -4.41
C GLY A 152 -19.76 -26.28 -3.19
N GLN A 153 -18.49 -25.86 -3.04
CA GLN A 153 -17.64 -26.23 -1.89
C GLN A 153 -17.51 -25.15 -0.80
N ALA A 154 -18.41 -24.16 -0.77
CA ALA A 154 -18.52 -23.23 0.35
C ALA A 154 -19.28 -23.91 1.50
N SER A 155 -18.67 -24.92 2.13
CA SER A 155 -19.15 -25.49 3.38
C SER A 155 -18.53 -24.73 4.55
N TYR A 156 -19.40 -24.19 5.39
CA TYR A 156 -19.20 -23.63 6.73
C TYR A 156 -17.89 -24.06 7.41
N ALA A 157 -17.04 -23.08 7.72
CA ALA A 157 -16.02 -23.14 8.76
C ALA A 157 -15.84 -21.72 9.33
#